data_AF-A0A9D7SIC2-F1
#
_entry.id   AF-A0A9D7SIC2-F1
#
_cell.length_a   1.000
_cell.length_b   1.000
_cell.length_c   1.000
_cell.angle_alpha   90.00
_cell.angle_beta   90.00
_cell.angle_gamma   90.00
#
_symmetry.space_group_name_H-M   'P 1'
#
loop_
_entity.id
_entity.type
_entity.pdbx_description
1 polymer ?
#
loop_
_entity_poly.entity_id
_entity_poly.type
_entity_poly.pdbx_seq_one_letter_code
_entity_poly.pdbx_strand_id
1 'polypeptide(L)'
;MPVPTGQAATAGAPSRTSSLMLAIVEIEHEHAMLAERLARLRDLLACAPGQGRCEACDALEVADCWDAHTEFLGELLDLMHSHFRVEEAAMRRLDATPAEQEADAAHVEAHADMMERAVAVVSLAKLQEERVAARDLLENWLREHIDSHDVALLRRLRRATGAVG
;
A
#
# COMPACT_ATOMS: atom_id res chain seq x y z
N MET A 1 47.49 -28.51 24.64
CA MET A 1 46.95 -27.82 23.45
C MET A 1 45.45 -27.63 23.66
N PRO A 2 44.96 -26.45 24.06
CA PRO A 2 43.52 -26.22 24.09
C PRO A 2 43.03 -25.81 22.69
N VAL A 3 41.92 -26.42 22.28
CA VAL A 3 41.16 -26.09 21.07
C VAL A 3 40.45 -24.75 21.30
N PRO A 4 40.52 -23.77 20.39
CA PRO A 4 39.72 -22.56 20.52
C PRO A 4 38.26 -22.90 20.16
N THR A 5 37.39 -22.90 21.17
CA THR A 5 35.94 -22.88 20.98
C THR A 5 35.56 -21.61 20.23
N GLY A 6 35.07 -21.78 19.00
CA GLY A 6 34.60 -20.69 18.15
C GLY A 6 33.50 -19.90 18.84
N GLN A 7 33.64 -18.57 18.80
CA GLN A 7 32.55 -17.64 19.07
C GLN A 7 31.40 -17.95 18.14
N ALA A 8 30.26 -18.34 18.71
CA ALA A 8 28.99 -18.27 18.00
C ALA A 8 28.75 -16.80 17.65
N ALA A 9 28.80 -16.49 16.35
CA ALA A 9 28.37 -15.20 15.84
C ALA A 9 26.87 -15.06 16.13
N THR A 10 26.52 -14.34 17.19
CA THR A 10 25.17 -13.83 17.36
C THR A 10 24.94 -12.86 16.21
N ALA A 11 24.08 -13.22 15.25
CA ALA A 11 23.55 -12.27 14.29
C ALA A 11 22.85 -11.16 15.10
N GLY A 12 23.53 -10.03 15.28
CA GLY A 12 23.03 -8.91 16.05
C GLY A 12 21.79 -8.34 15.38
N ALA A 13 20.80 -7.94 16.17
CA ALA A 13 19.62 -7.24 15.67
C ALA A 13 20.04 -6.04 14.78
N PRO A 14 19.31 -5.76 13.68
CA PRO A 14 19.66 -4.66 12.80
C PRO A 14 19.66 -3.34 13.57
N SER A 15 20.63 -2.46 13.26
CA SER A 15 20.65 -1.12 13.82
C SER A 15 19.37 -0.35 13.45
N ARG A 16 19.00 0.66 14.24
CA ARG A 16 17.84 1.52 13.92
C ARG A 16 17.98 2.13 12.53
N THR A 17 19.17 2.66 12.20
CA THR A 17 19.45 3.22 10.87
C THR A 17 19.25 2.18 9.76
N SER A 18 19.78 0.97 9.93
CA SER A 18 19.60 -0.11 8.94
C SER A 18 18.12 -0.50 8.80
N SER A 19 17.37 -0.55 9.90
CA SER A 19 15.94 -0.85 9.90
C SER A 19 15.13 0.22 9.16
N LEU A 20 15.46 1.49 9.36
CA LEU A 20 14.81 2.61 8.65
C LEU A 20 15.18 2.64 7.16
N MET A 21 16.42 2.29 6.79
CA MET A 21 16.80 2.16 5.38
C MET A 21 16.03 1.04 4.68
N LEU A 22 15.86 -0.12 5.33
CA LEU A 22 15.04 -1.20 4.80
C LEU A 22 13.58 -0.75 4.64
N ALA A 23 13.04 -0.04 5.63
CA ALA A 23 11.67 0.49 5.54
C ALA A 23 11.50 1.49 4.37
N ILE A 24 12.47 2.37 4.11
CA ILE A 24 12.42 3.29 2.94
C ILE A 24 12.33 2.48 1.64
N VAL A 25 13.19 1.48 1.47
CA VAL A 25 13.21 0.64 0.27
C VAL A 25 11.90 -0.13 0.11
N GLU A 26 11.36 -0.65 1.20
CA GLU A 26 10.09 -1.39 1.21
C GLU A 26 8.91 -0.49 0.86
N ILE A 27 8.80 0.69 1.48
CA ILE A 27 7.76 1.69 1.18
C ILE A 27 7.82 2.13 -0.29
N GLU A 28 9.00 2.44 -0.81
CA GLU A 28 9.16 2.83 -2.23
C GLU A 28 8.77 1.69 -3.18
N HIS A 29 9.08 0.44 -2.82
CA HIS A 29 8.69 -0.72 -3.59
C HIS A 29 7.17 -0.93 -3.56
N GLU A 30 6.55 -0.85 -2.38
CA GLU A 30 5.10 -0.99 -2.22
C GLU A 30 4.33 0.13 -2.92
N HIS A 31 4.83 1.37 -2.92
CA HIS A 31 4.26 2.47 -3.72
C HIS A 31 4.29 2.15 -5.21
N ALA A 32 5.39 1.61 -5.72
CA ALA A 32 5.49 1.18 -7.12
C ALA A 32 4.51 0.04 -7.42
N MET A 33 4.36 -0.93 -6.52
CA MET A 33 3.37 -2.00 -6.65
C MET A 33 1.94 -1.47 -6.63
N LEU A 34 1.59 -0.54 -5.73
CA LEU A 34 0.28 0.09 -5.67
C LEU A 34 -0.03 0.82 -6.98
N ALA A 35 0.93 1.58 -7.52
CA ALA A 35 0.78 2.25 -8.80
C ALA A 35 0.54 1.26 -9.96
N GLU A 36 1.29 0.16 -10.01
CA GLU A 36 1.09 -0.91 -10.99
C GLU A 36 -0.30 -1.57 -10.84
N ARG A 37 -0.73 -1.87 -9.61
CA ARG A 37 -2.06 -2.45 -9.36
C ARG A 37 -3.17 -1.51 -9.76
N LEU A 38 -3.05 -0.21 -9.50
CA LEU A 38 -4.04 0.79 -9.93
C LEU A 38 -4.09 0.91 -11.46
N ALA A 39 -2.93 0.86 -12.14
CA ALA A 39 -2.89 0.83 -13.61
C ALA A 39 -3.60 -0.41 -14.16
N ARG A 40 -3.31 -1.60 -13.59
CA ARG A 40 -3.97 -2.85 -13.99
C ARG A 40 -5.46 -2.85 -13.70
N LEU A 41 -5.92 -2.24 -12.61
CA LEU A 41 -7.34 -2.09 -12.30
C LEU A 41 -8.09 -1.28 -13.38
N ARG A 42 -7.45 -0.23 -13.91
CA ARG A 42 -8.00 0.54 -15.03
C ARG A 42 -8.12 -0.31 -16.29
N ASP A 43 -7.10 -1.10 -16.60
CA ASP A 43 -7.09 -1.96 -17.79
C ASP A 43 -8.16 -3.06 -17.70
N LEU A 44 -8.33 -3.68 -16.53
CA LEU A 44 -9.38 -4.68 -16.28
C LEU A 44 -10.79 -4.10 -16.48
N LEU A 45 -10.98 -2.83 -16.14
CA LEU A 45 -12.27 -2.14 -16.28
C LEU A 45 -12.41 -1.35 -17.60
N ALA A 46 -11.46 -1.49 -18.54
CA ALA A 46 -11.55 -0.86 -19.86
C ALA A 46 -12.58 -1.54 -20.79
N CYS A 47 -13.02 -2.75 -20.45
CA CYS A 47 -14.13 -3.46 -21.06
C CYS A 47 -15.21 -3.70 -19.99
N ALA A 48 -16.02 -2.69 -19.69
CA ALA A 48 -17.18 -2.82 -18.82
C ALA A 48 -18.48 -2.91 -19.66
N PRO A 49 -19.54 -3.60 -19.21
CA PRO A 49 -20.85 -3.58 -19.86
C PRO A 49 -21.34 -2.13 -20.00
N GLY A 50 -21.60 -1.71 -21.24
CA GLY A 50 -21.97 -0.33 -21.57
C GLY A 50 -20.79 0.61 -21.87
N GLN A 51 -19.54 0.19 -21.65
CA GLN A 51 -18.32 0.93 -22.02
C GLN A 51 -17.21 -0.04 -22.49
N GLY A 52 -17.01 -0.13 -23.80
CA GLY A 52 -16.00 -1.00 -24.42
C GLY A 52 -16.60 -2.20 -25.17
N ARG A 53 -15.76 -3.18 -25.54
CA ARG A 53 -16.14 -4.31 -26.41
C ARG A 53 -16.86 -5.47 -25.69
N CYS A 54 -17.41 -5.25 -24.49
CA CYS A 54 -18.13 -6.29 -23.73
C CYS A 54 -19.38 -6.83 -24.43
N GLU A 55 -19.93 -6.12 -25.42
CA GLU A 55 -21.05 -6.60 -26.23
C GLU A 55 -20.71 -7.89 -27.02
N ALA A 56 -19.42 -8.19 -27.19
CA ALA A 56 -18.93 -9.40 -27.85
C ALA A 56 -18.64 -10.56 -26.88
N CYS A 57 -18.67 -10.32 -25.56
CA CYS A 57 -18.42 -11.35 -24.57
C CYS A 57 -19.69 -12.16 -24.29
N ASP A 58 -19.55 -13.48 -24.11
CA ASP A 58 -20.64 -14.31 -23.63
C ASP A 58 -20.85 -14.20 -22.11
N ALA A 59 -21.93 -14.77 -21.60
CA ALA A 59 -22.27 -14.67 -20.18
C ALA A 59 -21.24 -15.31 -19.23
N LEU A 60 -20.50 -16.33 -19.70
CA LEU A 60 -19.47 -17.00 -18.92
C LEU A 60 -18.19 -16.15 -18.88
N GLU A 61 -17.76 -15.62 -20.02
CA GLU A 61 -16.61 -14.70 -20.11
C GLU A 61 -16.81 -13.45 -19.24
N VAL A 62 -18.04 -12.94 -19.22
CA VAL A 62 -18.45 -11.82 -18.37
C VAL A 62 -18.33 -12.22 -16.89
N ALA A 63 -18.85 -13.39 -16.49
CA ALA A 63 -18.77 -13.87 -15.11
C ALA A 63 -17.32 -14.07 -14.63
N ASP A 64 -16.48 -14.71 -15.45
CA ASP A 64 -15.07 -14.96 -15.13
C ASP A 64 -14.28 -13.64 -14.97
N CYS A 65 -14.58 -12.64 -15.81
CA CYS A 65 -14.02 -11.30 -15.67
C CYS A 65 -14.40 -10.65 -14.34
N TRP A 66 -15.64 -10.85 -13.86
CA TRP A 66 -16.09 -10.29 -12.59
C TRP A 66 -15.48 -10.94 -11.36
N ASP A 67 -15.28 -12.25 -11.41
CA ASP A 67 -14.63 -12.98 -10.33
C ASP A 67 -13.16 -12.54 -10.23
N ALA A 68 -12.46 -12.47 -11.37
CA ALA A 68 -11.09 -11.96 -11.43
C ALA A 68 -10.96 -10.52 -10.93
N HIS A 69 -11.91 -9.64 -11.26
CA HIS A 69 -11.92 -8.27 -10.75
C HIS A 69 -12.15 -8.20 -9.23
N THR A 70 -13.03 -9.05 -8.70
CA THR A 70 -13.34 -9.09 -7.27
C THR A 70 -12.15 -9.63 -6.47
N GLU A 71 -11.50 -10.67 -6.96
CA GLU A 71 -10.24 -11.19 -6.41
C GLU A 71 -9.15 -10.12 -6.43
N PHE A 72 -8.99 -9.41 -7.55
CA PHE A 72 -8.01 -8.33 -7.68
C PHE A 72 -8.23 -7.19 -6.69
N LEU A 73 -9.48 -6.78 -6.44
CA LEU A 73 -9.80 -5.78 -5.42
C LEU A 73 -9.44 -6.27 -4.01
N GLY A 74 -9.65 -7.56 -3.72
CA GLY A 74 -9.21 -8.18 -2.47
C GLY A 74 -7.70 -8.10 -2.29
N GLU A 75 -6.94 -8.49 -3.31
CA GLU A 75 -5.47 -8.40 -3.29
C GLU A 75 -4.98 -6.95 -3.12
N LEU A 76 -5.66 -5.98 -3.71
CA LEU A 76 -5.32 -4.56 -3.54
C LEU A 76 -5.54 -4.10 -2.09
N LEU A 77 -6.65 -4.49 -1.45
CA LEU A 77 -6.90 -4.18 -0.04
C LEU A 77 -5.85 -4.81 0.88
N ASP A 78 -5.44 -6.05 0.60
CA ASP A 78 -4.39 -6.72 1.36
C ASP A 78 -3.03 -6.01 1.22
N LEU A 79 -2.70 -5.56 0.00
CA LEU A 79 -1.49 -4.77 -0.25
C LEU A 79 -1.52 -3.43 0.49
N MET A 80 -2.64 -2.69 0.44
CA MET A 80 -2.81 -1.44 1.17
C MET A 80 -2.63 -1.63 2.68
N HIS A 81 -3.26 -2.66 3.24
CA HIS A 81 -3.16 -2.94 4.66
C HIS A 81 -1.73 -3.37 5.08
N SER A 82 -1.05 -4.17 4.26
CA SER A 82 0.37 -4.50 4.48
C SER A 82 1.23 -3.24 4.49
N HIS A 83 1.05 -2.39 3.49
CA HIS A 83 1.79 -1.16 3.30
C HIS A 83 1.66 -0.21 4.50
N PHE A 84 0.43 0.06 4.95
CA PHE A 84 0.16 0.89 6.12
C PHE A 84 0.87 0.37 7.38
N ARG A 85 0.93 -0.95 7.55
CA ARG A 85 1.63 -1.55 8.70
C ARG A 85 3.15 -1.35 8.63
N VAL A 86 3.74 -1.36 7.44
CA VAL A 86 5.17 -1.06 7.24
C VAL A 86 5.44 0.39 7.63
N GLU A 87 4.64 1.33 7.13
CA GLU A 87 4.77 2.76 7.42
C GLU A 87 4.63 3.05 8.92
N GLU A 88 3.59 2.53 9.56
CA GLU A 88 3.37 2.70 10.99
C GLU A 88 4.51 2.12 11.84
N ALA A 89 5.06 0.98 11.41
CA ALA A 89 6.23 0.41 12.07
C ALA A 89 7.47 1.28 11.88
N ALA A 90 7.62 1.95 10.73
CA ALA A 90 8.68 2.90 10.48
C ALA A 90 8.51 4.19 11.32
N MET A 91 7.30 4.73 11.40
CA MET A 91 6.94 5.89 12.24
C MET A 91 7.31 5.66 13.71
N ARG A 92 6.95 4.50 14.28
CA ARG A 92 7.28 4.13 15.67
C ARG A 92 8.78 4.04 15.96
N ARG A 93 9.63 3.92 14.94
CA ARG A 93 11.10 3.81 15.07
C ARG A 93 11.81 5.16 14.91
N LEU A 94 11.09 6.23 14.56
CA LEU A 94 11.63 7.58 14.50
C LEU A 94 11.74 8.19 15.90
N ASP A 95 12.82 8.92 16.14
CA ASP A 95 12.80 9.92 17.22
C ASP A 95 12.02 11.12 16.71
N ALA A 96 10.74 11.15 17.01
CA ALA A 96 9.83 12.20 16.60
C ALA A 96 9.70 13.28 17.68
N THR A 97 9.73 14.55 17.27
CA THR A 97 9.28 15.67 18.09
C THR A 97 7.78 15.57 18.41
N PRO A 98 7.24 16.29 19.40
CA PRO A 98 5.81 16.24 19.69
C PRO A 98 4.90 16.54 18.49
N ALA A 99 5.27 17.53 17.65
CA ALA A 99 4.53 17.86 16.44
C ALA A 99 4.59 16.74 15.39
N GLU A 100 5.72 16.05 15.29
CA GLU A 100 5.87 14.89 14.40
C GLU A 100 5.11 13.67 14.90
N GLN A 101 4.97 13.48 16.20
CA GLN A 101 4.13 12.43 16.79
C GLN A 101 2.64 12.67 16.52
N GLU A 102 2.19 13.93 16.57
CA GLU A 102 0.83 14.30 16.17
C GLU A 102 0.58 14.04 14.68
N ALA A 103 1.56 14.35 13.83
CA ALA A 103 1.48 14.02 12.41
C ALA A 103 1.45 12.50 12.17
N ASP A 104 2.23 11.70 12.91
CA ASP A 104 2.20 10.24 12.83
C ASP A 104 0.85 9.67 13.28
N ALA A 105 0.24 10.24 14.32
CA ALA A 105 -1.10 9.85 14.77
C ALA A 105 -2.16 10.16 13.71
N ALA A 106 -2.11 11.35 13.10
CA ALA A 106 -3.02 11.72 12.01
C ALA A 106 -2.83 10.82 10.76
N HIS A 107 -1.60 10.39 10.47
CA HIS A 107 -1.30 9.43 9.40
C HIS A 107 -1.95 8.06 9.69
N VAL A 108 -1.81 7.53 10.92
CA VAL A 108 -2.45 6.27 11.34
C VAL A 108 -3.99 6.36 11.26
N GLU A 109 -4.56 7.49 11.68
CA GLU A 109 -6.01 7.71 11.56
C GLU A 109 -6.46 7.75 10.09
N ALA A 110 -5.67 8.36 9.20
CA ALA A 110 -5.93 8.36 7.77
C ALA A 110 -5.88 6.95 7.17
N HIS A 111 -4.96 6.07 7.61
CA HIS A 111 -4.97 4.66 7.21
C HIS A 111 -6.28 3.96 7.59
N ALA A 112 -6.74 4.16 8.83
CA ALA A 112 -7.95 3.53 9.33
C ALA A 112 -9.20 4.00 8.55
N ASP A 113 -9.35 5.31 8.36
CA ASP A 113 -10.45 5.90 7.58
C ASP A 113 -10.41 5.44 6.12
N MET A 114 -9.22 5.42 5.49
CA MET A 114 -9.08 4.93 4.13
C MET A 114 -9.45 3.45 4.01
N MET A 115 -8.98 2.58 4.92
CA MET A 115 -9.31 1.16 4.87
C MET A 115 -10.80 0.90 5.06
N GLU A 116 -11.46 1.60 6.00
CA GLU A 116 -12.90 1.50 6.20
C GLU A 116 -13.67 1.87 4.92
N ARG A 117 -13.31 3.00 4.30
CA ARG A 117 -13.92 3.46 3.06
C ARG A 117 -13.62 2.54 1.89
N ALA A 118 -12.40 2.03 1.77
CA ALA A 118 -11.99 1.12 0.72
C ALA A 118 -12.77 -0.20 0.79
N VAL A 119 -12.97 -0.76 1.99
CA VAL A 119 -13.80 -1.95 2.20
C VAL A 119 -15.27 -1.70 1.81
N ALA A 120 -15.82 -0.53 2.19
CA ALA A 120 -17.17 -0.16 1.80
C ALA A 120 -17.31 -0.03 0.27
N VAL A 121 -16.35 0.64 -0.38
CA VAL A 121 -16.32 0.82 -1.84
C VAL A 121 -16.14 -0.51 -2.57
N VAL A 122 -15.24 -1.39 -2.13
CA VAL A 122 -15.07 -2.74 -2.73
C VAL A 122 -16.32 -3.59 -2.53
N SER A 123 -17.02 -3.43 -1.40
CA SER A 123 -18.29 -4.12 -1.16
C SER A 123 -19.39 -3.62 -2.11
N LEU A 124 -19.46 -2.31 -2.37
CA LEU A 124 -20.36 -1.73 -3.36
C LEU A 124 -19.98 -2.10 -4.78
N ALA A 125 -18.68 -2.20 -5.09
CA ALA A 125 -18.17 -2.65 -6.38
C ALA A 125 -18.56 -4.10 -6.70
N LYS A 126 -19.10 -4.88 -5.76
CA LYS A 126 -19.75 -6.16 -6.11
C LYS A 126 -21.00 -5.95 -6.96
N LEU A 127 -21.61 -4.77 -6.89
CA LEU A 127 -22.62 -4.30 -7.82
C LEU A 127 -21.92 -3.82 -9.10
N GLN A 128 -22.32 -4.38 -10.24
CA GLN A 128 -21.64 -4.19 -11.51
C GLN A 128 -21.56 -2.72 -11.95
N GLU A 129 -22.63 -1.95 -11.73
CA GLU A 129 -22.71 -0.53 -12.09
C GLU A 129 -21.71 0.37 -11.33
N GLU A 130 -21.28 -0.01 -10.14
CA GLU A 130 -20.47 0.85 -9.25
C GLU A 130 -18.95 0.64 -9.39
N ARG A 131 -18.51 -0.37 -10.15
CA ARG A 131 -17.09 -0.77 -10.23
C ARG A 131 -16.16 0.32 -10.77
N VAL A 132 -16.61 1.05 -11.79
CA VAL A 132 -15.83 2.13 -12.41
C VAL A 132 -15.66 3.29 -11.42
N ALA A 133 -16.74 3.69 -10.74
CA ALA A 133 -16.69 4.72 -9.71
C ALA A 133 -15.82 4.27 -8.52
N ALA A 134 -15.94 3.01 -8.11
CA ALA A 134 -15.13 2.42 -7.05
C ALA A 134 -13.63 2.46 -7.36
N ARG A 135 -13.23 2.09 -8.59
CA ARG A 135 -11.85 2.23 -9.06
C ARG A 135 -11.37 3.67 -8.94
N ASP A 136 -12.12 4.62 -9.49
CA ASP A 136 -11.70 6.03 -9.53
C ASP A 136 -11.56 6.63 -8.13
N LEU A 137 -12.44 6.24 -7.20
CA LEU A 137 -12.34 6.62 -5.79
C LEU A 137 -11.09 6.04 -5.12
N LEU A 138 -10.87 4.73 -5.24
CA LEU A 138 -9.69 4.06 -4.66
C LEU A 138 -8.39 4.66 -5.16
N GLU A 139 -8.32 4.91 -6.46
CA GLU A 139 -7.16 5.53 -7.07
C GLU A 139 -6.93 6.95 -6.53
N ASN A 140 -7.96 7.80 -6.52
CA ASN A 140 -7.80 9.19 -6.09
C ASN A 140 -7.39 9.25 -4.61
N TRP A 141 -8.01 8.44 -3.76
CA TRP A 141 -7.66 8.35 -2.35
C TRP A 141 -6.20 7.92 -2.13
N LEU A 142 -5.76 6.84 -2.79
CA LEU A 142 -4.38 6.38 -2.67
C LEU A 142 -3.38 7.44 -3.13
N ARG A 143 -3.66 8.11 -4.25
CA ARG A 143 -2.79 9.18 -4.75
C ARG A 143 -2.72 10.36 -3.77
N GLU A 144 -3.87 10.82 -3.29
CA GLU A 144 -3.97 11.91 -2.33
C GLU A 144 -3.22 11.58 -1.02
N HIS A 145 -3.30 10.34 -0.55
CA HIS A 145 -2.61 9.89 0.66
C HIS A 145 -1.10 9.86 0.48
N ILE A 146 -0.60 9.27 -0.61
CA ILE A 146 0.84 9.27 -0.91
C ILE A 146 1.39 10.70 -0.93
N ASP A 147 0.67 11.61 -1.60
CA ASP A 147 1.10 13.00 -1.76
C ASP A 147 1.08 13.79 -0.44
N SER A 148 0.06 13.56 0.40
CA SER A 148 -0.15 14.33 1.64
C SER A 148 0.58 13.77 2.86
N HIS A 149 0.74 12.45 2.95
CA HIS A 149 1.29 11.76 4.11
C HIS A 149 2.65 11.11 3.80
N ASP A 150 2.70 10.17 2.85
CA ASP A 150 3.85 9.27 2.69
C ASP A 150 5.09 10.01 2.18
N VAL A 151 4.92 11.01 1.32
CA VAL A 151 6.02 11.90 0.88
C VAL A 151 6.63 12.66 2.07
N ALA A 152 5.83 13.03 3.08
CA ALA A 152 6.34 13.65 4.30
C ALA A 152 7.06 12.62 5.19
N LEU A 153 6.51 11.41 5.33
CA LEU A 153 7.12 10.30 6.06
C LEU A 153 8.47 9.90 5.44
N LEU A 154 8.55 9.64 4.14
CA LEU A 154 9.79 9.29 3.43
C LEU A 154 10.87 10.35 3.62
N ARG A 155 10.51 11.65 3.54
CA ARG A 155 11.45 12.73 3.83
C ARG A 155 11.98 12.66 5.27
N ARG A 156 11.14 12.33 6.25
CA ARG A 156 11.57 12.16 7.66
C ARG A 156 12.48 10.94 7.82
N LEU A 157 12.14 9.81 7.22
CA LEU A 157 12.94 8.58 7.27
C LEU A 157 14.35 8.81 6.66
N ARG A 158 14.42 9.48 5.50
CA ARG A 158 15.69 9.83 4.85
C ARG A 158 16.55 10.75 5.72
N ARG A 159 15.95 11.79 6.32
CA ARG A 159 16.65 12.65 7.30
C ARG A 159 17.19 11.85 8.49
N ALA A 160 16.39 10.93 9.05
CA ALA A 160 16.77 10.12 10.21
C ALA A 160 17.88 9.10 9.91
N THR A 161 18.06 8.72 8.65
CA THR A 161 19.12 7.78 8.22
C THR A 161 20.38 8.50 7.75
N GLY A 162 20.36 9.84 7.65
CA GLY A 162 21.45 10.61 7.03
C GLY A 162 21.54 10.41 5.51
N ALA A 163 20.58 9.71 4.91
CA ALA A 163 20.43 9.61 3.46
C ALA A 163 19.91 10.97 2.96
N VAL A 164 20.77 11.73 2.30
CA VAL A 164 20.34 12.97 1.63
C VAL A 164 19.56 12.55 0.38
N GLY A 165 18.28 12.92 0.33
CA GLY A 165 17.47 12.94 -0.88
C GLY A 165 17.58 14.29 -1.57
#